data_AF-S4PJV7-F1
#
_entry.id   AF-S4PJV7-F1
#
_cell.length_a   1.000
_cell.length_b   1.000
_cell.length_c   1.000
_cell.angle_alpha   90.00
_cell.angle_beta   90.00
_cell.angle_gamma   90.00
#
_symmetry.space_group_name_H-M   'P 1'
#
loop_
_entity.id
_entity.type
_entity.pdbx_description
1 polymer ?
#
loop_
_entity_poly.entity_id
_entity_poly.type
_entity_poly.pdbx_seq_one_letter_code
_entity_poly.pdbx_strand_id
1 'polypeptide(L)'
;MRSVLDADRRPNCLILDEIDGAPIQTVELLVKWCTAAASKKEDGKKKTKAQPLKRPVIAICNDLYATSLRPLRPVSLIVTVGSITSARLAARLSIVAKCEKLRINPRVLSALAARAQGDIRAALHVLSFLKARAKAQVNIEDVENASIGTKDNAKSIMQALQALFTVTDTDPNAILKTIQAAGEYDRLIDGIFENYLTVRSDSRLLIASETMSWLRLYDTINSWILRHQNYSLYSMLPICVARCHSILATRQPVKLRFP
;
A
#
# COMPACT_ATOMS: atom_id res chain seq x y z
N MET A 1 2.70 -34.34 -24.49
CA MET A 1 2.43 -33.34 -25.54
C MET A 1 3.66 -32.47 -25.65
N ARG A 2 4.18 -32.30 -26.87
CA ARG A 2 5.37 -31.49 -27.18
C ARG A 2 4.89 -30.07 -27.51
N SER A 3 5.67 -29.03 -27.15
CA SER A 3 5.40 -27.66 -27.62
C SER A 3 5.32 -27.63 -29.14
N VAL A 4 4.37 -26.84 -29.67
CA VAL A 4 4.19 -26.62 -31.11
C VAL A 4 4.91 -25.35 -31.58
N LEU A 5 5.50 -24.60 -30.63
CA LEU A 5 6.08 -23.27 -30.87
C LEU A 5 7.62 -23.29 -30.77
N ASP A 6 8.20 -24.13 -29.92
CA ASP A 6 9.65 -24.14 -29.67
C ASP A 6 10.37 -25.38 -30.23
N ALA A 7 11.56 -25.16 -30.78
CA ALA A 7 12.45 -26.20 -31.30
C ALA A 7 12.77 -27.30 -30.26
N ASP A 8 12.88 -26.91 -28.98
CA ASP A 8 13.22 -27.79 -27.86
C ASP A 8 12.05 -28.65 -27.34
N ARG A 9 10.83 -28.46 -27.86
CA ARG A 9 9.63 -29.31 -27.60
C ARG A 9 9.26 -29.54 -26.13
N ARG A 10 9.75 -28.71 -25.19
CA ARG A 10 9.42 -28.77 -23.75
C ARG A 10 7.92 -28.53 -23.51
N PRO A 11 7.34 -29.00 -22.39
CA PRO A 11 5.94 -28.73 -22.09
C PRO A 11 5.72 -27.25 -21.78
N ASN A 12 4.67 -26.65 -22.35
CA ASN A 12 4.33 -25.25 -22.10
C ASN A 12 4.01 -25.04 -20.61
N CYS A 13 4.59 -24.02 -19.98
CA CYS A 13 4.31 -23.61 -18.61
C CYS A 13 3.22 -22.54 -18.57
N LEU A 14 2.32 -22.61 -17.59
CA LEU A 14 1.32 -21.60 -17.31
C LEU A 14 1.76 -20.76 -16.12
N ILE A 15 1.85 -19.44 -16.30
CA ILE A 15 2.16 -18.49 -15.23
C ILE A 15 0.90 -17.66 -14.99
N LEU A 16 0.43 -17.65 -13.75
CA LEU A 16 -0.74 -16.90 -13.29
C LEU A 16 -0.26 -15.88 -12.28
N ASP A 17 -0.19 -14.61 -12.68
CA ASP A 17 0.14 -13.51 -11.79
C ASP A 17 -1.12 -12.96 -11.11
N GLU A 18 -0.97 -12.38 -9.91
CA GLU A 18 -2.06 -11.79 -9.11
C GLU A 18 -3.28 -12.72 -8.90
N ILE A 19 -3.04 -14.02 -8.65
CA ILE A 19 -4.12 -15.02 -8.53
C ILE A 19 -5.03 -14.78 -7.31
N ASP A 20 -4.55 -14.05 -6.30
CA ASP A 20 -5.32 -13.64 -5.12
C ASP A 20 -6.50 -12.72 -5.47
N GLY A 21 -6.44 -11.99 -6.59
CA GLY A 21 -7.56 -11.20 -7.12
C GLY A 21 -8.61 -12.01 -7.89
N ALA A 22 -8.36 -13.29 -8.17
CA ALA A 22 -9.29 -14.11 -8.95
C ALA A 22 -10.52 -14.54 -8.13
N PRO A 23 -11.71 -14.67 -8.76
CA PRO A 23 -12.88 -15.25 -8.12
C PRO A 23 -12.63 -16.70 -7.66
N ILE A 24 -13.24 -17.07 -6.53
CA ILE A 24 -13.09 -18.42 -5.92
C ILE A 24 -13.40 -19.53 -6.93
N GLN A 25 -14.45 -19.36 -7.74
CA GLN A 25 -14.90 -20.34 -8.73
C GLN A 25 -13.82 -20.65 -9.77
N THR A 26 -13.04 -19.64 -10.15
CA THR A 26 -11.91 -19.78 -11.09
C THR A 26 -10.79 -20.59 -10.48
N VAL A 27 -10.46 -20.32 -9.21
CA VAL A 27 -9.43 -21.05 -8.48
C VAL A 27 -9.85 -22.51 -8.25
N GLU A 28 -11.12 -22.76 -7.92
CA GLU A 28 -11.66 -24.12 -7.80
C GLU A 28 -11.61 -24.89 -9.12
N LEU A 29 -11.88 -24.23 -10.25
CA LEU A 29 -11.76 -24.84 -11.57
C LEU A 29 -10.30 -25.21 -11.89
N LEU A 30 -9.36 -24.32 -11.56
CA LEU A 30 -7.93 -24.60 -11.70
C LEU A 30 -7.52 -25.81 -10.84
N VAL A 31 -7.94 -25.85 -9.58
CA VAL A 31 -7.68 -26.99 -8.68
C VAL A 31 -8.26 -28.28 -9.27
N LYS A 32 -9.48 -28.26 -9.80
CA LYS A 32 -10.08 -29.42 -10.48
C LYS A 32 -9.23 -29.90 -11.66
N TRP A 33 -8.68 -28.99 -12.46
CA TRP A 33 -7.79 -29.37 -13.57
C TRP A 33 -6.44 -29.91 -13.11
N CYS A 34 -5.88 -29.36 -12.03
CA CYS A 34 -4.60 -29.81 -11.46
C CYS A 34 -4.72 -31.17 -10.72
N THR A 35 -5.87 -31.44 -10.10
CA THR A 35 -6.11 -32.65 -9.29
C THR A 35 -6.87 -33.74 -10.01
N ALA A 36 -7.41 -33.48 -11.21
CA ALA A 36 -8.09 -34.49 -12.01
C ALA A 36 -7.16 -35.71 -12.20
N ALA A 37 -7.58 -36.86 -11.71
CA ALA A 37 -6.95 -38.11 -12.10
C ALA A 37 -7.35 -38.40 -13.55
N ALA A 38 -6.43 -38.94 -14.36
CA ALA A 38 -6.79 -39.52 -15.65
C ALA A 38 -7.72 -40.69 -15.38
N SER A 39 -9.04 -40.47 -15.46
CA SER A 39 -10.04 -41.50 -15.21
C SER A 39 -9.80 -42.67 -16.15
N LYS A 40 -9.46 -43.84 -15.59
CA LYS A 40 -9.47 -45.12 -16.31
C LYS A 40 -10.88 -45.33 -16.87
N LYS A 41 -10.96 -45.82 -18.11
CA LYS A 41 -12.22 -46.17 -18.78
C LYS A 41 -12.96 -47.20 -17.93
N GLU A 42 -14.10 -46.84 -17.40
CA GLU A 42 -15.16 -47.78 -17.02
C GLU A 42 -16.33 -47.54 -17.95
N ASP A 43 -16.76 -48.61 -18.60
CA ASP A 43 -17.78 -48.64 -19.64
C ASP A 43 -19.14 -48.16 -19.12
N GLY A 44 -19.82 -47.32 -19.90
CA GLY A 44 -21.28 -47.22 -19.85
C GLY A 44 -21.94 -45.90 -19.45
N LYS A 45 -21.21 -44.85 -19.00
CA LYS A 45 -21.83 -43.52 -18.76
C LYS A 45 -21.05 -42.37 -19.41
N LYS A 46 -21.78 -41.47 -20.08
CA LYS A 46 -21.28 -40.28 -20.78
C LYS A 46 -20.63 -39.31 -19.76
N LYS A 47 -19.38 -39.57 -19.38
CA LYS A 47 -18.60 -38.76 -18.43
C LYS A 47 -18.06 -37.51 -19.14
N THR A 48 -18.32 -36.33 -18.58
CA THR A 48 -17.66 -35.07 -18.91
C THR A 48 -16.15 -35.30 -18.79
N LYS A 49 -15.42 -35.26 -19.92
CA LYS A 49 -13.98 -35.51 -19.97
C LYS A 49 -13.23 -34.40 -19.22
N ALA A 50 -13.06 -34.55 -17.92
CA ALA A 50 -12.11 -33.73 -17.17
C ALA A 50 -10.70 -34.16 -17.58
N GLN A 51 -10.12 -33.47 -18.56
CA GLN A 51 -8.75 -33.71 -18.98
C GLN A 51 -7.80 -33.05 -17.97
N PRO A 52 -6.91 -33.80 -17.32
CA PRO A 52 -5.99 -33.23 -16.35
C PRO A 52 -4.98 -32.30 -17.01
N LEU A 53 -4.64 -31.22 -16.31
CA LEU A 53 -3.62 -30.28 -16.74
C LEU A 53 -2.24 -30.92 -16.60
N LYS A 54 -1.64 -31.31 -17.73
CA LYS A 54 -0.29 -31.94 -17.77
C LYS A 54 0.85 -30.92 -17.92
N ARG A 55 0.60 -29.66 -17.59
CA ARG A 55 1.51 -28.54 -17.77
C ARG A 55 1.89 -27.96 -16.41
N PRO A 56 3.15 -27.55 -16.19
CA PRO A 56 3.53 -26.91 -14.95
C PRO A 56 2.80 -25.58 -14.81
N VAL A 57 2.21 -25.34 -13.63
CA VAL A 57 1.53 -24.09 -13.27
C VAL A 57 2.33 -23.40 -12.19
N ILE A 58 2.64 -22.13 -12.41
CA ILE A 58 3.22 -21.24 -11.40
C ILE A 58 2.18 -20.18 -11.11
N ALA A 59 1.70 -20.13 -9.87
CA ALA A 59 0.78 -19.11 -9.38
C ALA A 59 1.53 -18.13 -8.48
N ILE A 60 1.40 -16.85 -8.76
CA ILE A 60 2.03 -15.74 -8.02
C ILE A 60 0.90 -14.96 -7.35
N CYS A 61 1.04 -14.71 -6.06
CA CYS A 61 0.10 -13.95 -5.25
C CYS A 61 0.85 -13.04 -4.29
N ASN A 62 0.20 -11.95 -3.86
CA ASN A 62 0.74 -11.06 -2.84
C ASN A 62 0.30 -11.52 -1.43
N ASP A 63 -0.93 -12.04 -1.29
CA ASP A 63 -1.44 -12.63 -0.05
C ASP A 63 -1.77 -14.13 -0.19
N LEU A 64 -0.92 -14.98 0.40
CA LEU A 64 -1.11 -16.43 0.45
C LEU A 64 -2.38 -16.86 1.23
N TYR A 65 -2.88 -16.03 2.14
CA TYR A 65 -4.01 -16.33 3.02
C TYR A 65 -5.35 -15.78 2.50
N ALA A 66 -5.36 -15.19 1.31
CA ALA A 66 -6.56 -14.74 0.63
C ALA A 66 -7.64 -15.85 0.57
N THR A 67 -8.91 -15.46 0.75
CA THR A 67 -10.05 -16.39 0.78
C THR A 67 -10.19 -17.16 -0.54
N SER A 68 -9.87 -16.53 -1.66
CA SER A 68 -9.80 -17.09 -3.01
C SER A 68 -8.82 -18.27 -3.13
N LEU A 69 -7.72 -18.25 -2.38
CA LEU A 69 -6.63 -19.23 -2.49
C LEU A 69 -6.75 -20.41 -1.53
N ARG A 70 -7.71 -20.41 -0.61
CA ARG A 70 -7.99 -21.53 0.32
C ARG A 70 -8.00 -22.91 -0.37
N PRO A 71 -8.68 -23.12 -1.52
CA PRO A 71 -8.69 -24.42 -2.20
C PRO A 71 -7.36 -24.76 -2.91
N LEU A 72 -6.58 -23.76 -3.33
CA LEU A 72 -5.32 -23.97 -4.07
C LEU A 72 -4.12 -24.24 -3.15
N ARG A 73 -4.11 -23.63 -1.96
CA ARG A 73 -3.03 -23.74 -0.97
C ARG A 73 -2.64 -25.18 -0.60
N PRO A 74 -3.57 -26.13 -0.31
CA PRO A 74 -3.18 -27.50 0.08
C PRO A 74 -2.64 -28.35 -1.08
N VAL A 75 -2.90 -27.97 -2.34
CA VAL A 75 -2.47 -28.73 -3.52
C VAL A 75 -1.22 -28.15 -4.19
N SER A 76 -0.67 -27.07 -3.64
CA SER A 76 0.43 -26.31 -4.25
C SER A 76 1.71 -26.41 -3.43
N LEU A 77 2.85 -26.35 -4.11
CA LEU A 77 4.15 -26.10 -3.47
C LEU A 77 4.28 -24.61 -3.18
N ILE A 78 4.35 -24.26 -1.89
CA ILE A 78 4.43 -22.86 -1.45
C ILE A 78 5.91 -22.45 -1.40
N VAL A 79 6.27 -21.44 -2.20
CA VAL A 79 7.58 -20.80 -2.17
C VAL A 79 7.41 -19.36 -1.71
N THR A 80 7.91 -19.03 -0.52
CA THR A 80 7.82 -17.68 0.04
C THR A 80 9.00 -16.83 -0.40
N VAL A 81 8.73 -15.67 -0.99
CA VAL A 81 9.75 -14.70 -1.40
C VAL A 81 9.79 -13.58 -0.36
N GLY A 82 10.88 -13.49 0.40
CA GLY A 82 11.07 -12.45 1.41
C GLY A 82 11.47 -11.10 0.83
N SER A 83 11.29 -10.04 1.63
CA SER A 83 11.81 -8.71 1.29
C SER A 83 13.34 -8.68 1.30
N ILE A 84 13.91 -7.74 0.55
CA ILE A 84 15.35 -7.59 0.40
C ILE A 84 15.88 -6.59 1.43
N THR A 85 17.05 -6.88 1.99
CA THR A 85 17.74 -5.95 2.89
C THR A 85 18.13 -4.66 2.17
N SER A 86 18.06 -3.52 2.87
CA SER A 86 18.42 -2.21 2.33
C SER A 86 19.83 -2.18 1.73
N ALA A 87 20.79 -2.85 2.37
CA ALA A 87 22.18 -2.97 1.89
C ALA A 87 22.27 -3.68 0.53
N ARG A 88 21.56 -4.80 0.36
CA ARG A 88 21.54 -5.55 -0.91
C ARG A 88 20.84 -4.77 -2.02
N LEU A 89 19.77 -4.05 -1.67
CA LEU A 89 19.07 -3.17 -2.60
C LEU A 89 19.97 -2.01 -3.04
N ALA A 90 20.64 -1.32 -2.12
CA ALA A 90 21.58 -0.23 -2.44
C ALA A 90 22.74 -0.70 -3.34
N ALA A 91 23.29 -1.89 -3.07
CA ALA A 91 24.32 -2.49 -3.92
C ALA A 91 23.81 -2.76 -5.34
N ARG A 92 22.57 -3.28 -5.47
CA ARG A 92 21.96 -3.52 -6.79
C ARG A 92 21.66 -2.22 -7.53
N LEU A 93 21.15 -1.19 -6.84
CA LEU A 93 20.90 0.13 -7.42
C LEU A 93 22.20 0.80 -7.88
N SER A 94 23.32 0.59 -7.19
CA SER A 94 24.64 1.08 -7.62
C SER A 94 25.06 0.49 -8.97
N ILE A 95 24.81 -0.81 -9.18
CA ILE A 95 25.06 -1.47 -10.47
C ILE A 95 24.17 -0.86 -11.57
N VAL A 96 22.87 -0.70 -11.29
CA VAL A 96 21.93 -0.11 -12.25
C VAL A 96 22.33 1.32 -12.60
N ALA A 97 22.66 2.15 -11.61
CA ALA A 97 23.10 3.53 -11.83
C ALA A 97 24.36 3.61 -12.71
N LYS A 98 25.33 2.71 -12.52
CA LYS A 98 26.52 2.61 -13.37
C LYS A 98 26.15 2.27 -14.82
N CYS A 99 25.28 1.29 -15.04
CA CYS A 99 24.80 0.91 -16.38
C CYS A 99 24.05 2.07 -17.06
N GLU A 100 23.25 2.81 -16.29
CA GLU A 100 22.45 3.94 -16.76
C GLU A 100 23.27 5.26 -16.89
N LYS A 101 24.59 5.20 -16.68
CA LYS A 101 25.53 6.34 -16.70
C LYS A 101 25.17 7.47 -15.73
N LEU A 102 24.51 7.13 -14.62
CA LEU A 102 24.14 8.05 -13.55
C LEU A 102 25.27 8.18 -12.53
N ARG A 103 25.72 9.41 -12.26
CA ARG A 103 26.67 9.70 -11.18
C ARG A 103 25.89 9.99 -9.90
N ILE A 104 25.84 9.01 -9.01
CA ILE A 104 25.08 9.10 -7.74
C ILE A 104 26.01 8.72 -6.58
N ASN A 105 25.96 9.51 -5.50
CA ASN A 105 26.70 9.22 -4.28
C ASN A 105 26.11 7.96 -3.59
N PRO A 106 26.94 7.00 -3.13
CA PRO A 106 26.46 5.81 -2.43
C PRO A 106 25.56 6.11 -1.22
N ARG A 107 25.73 7.26 -0.53
CA ARG A 107 24.83 7.68 0.55
C ARG A 107 23.39 7.89 0.07
N VAL A 108 23.21 8.45 -1.13
CA VAL A 108 21.90 8.69 -1.75
C VAL A 108 21.23 7.36 -2.12
N LEU A 109 22.00 6.38 -2.60
CA LEU A 109 21.49 5.03 -2.89
C LEU A 109 21.07 4.28 -1.63
N SER A 110 21.81 4.44 -0.53
CA SER A 110 21.43 3.88 0.77
C SER A 110 20.16 4.54 1.32
N ALA A 111 20.04 5.86 1.21
CA ALA A 111 18.82 6.59 1.59
C ALA A 111 17.61 6.16 0.75
N LEU A 112 17.80 6.01 -0.57
CA LEU A 112 16.77 5.52 -1.47
C LEU A 112 16.34 4.07 -1.14
N ALA A 113 17.30 3.20 -0.86
CA ALA A 113 17.02 1.81 -0.49
C ALA A 113 16.30 1.71 0.87
N ALA A 114 16.66 2.55 1.84
CA ALA A 114 15.95 2.65 3.11
C ALA A 114 14.51 3.14 2.91
N ARG A 115 14.32 4.15 2.05
CA ARG A 115 12.99 4.68 1.70
C ARG A 115 12.10 3.67 0.99
N ALA A 116 12.66 2.83 0.13
CA ALA A 116 11.90 1.82 -0.62
C ALA A 116 11.47 0.60 0.22
N GLN A 117 11.97 0.46 1.46
CA GLN A 117 11.60 -0.62 2.39
C GLN A 117 11.65 -2.04 1.77
N GLY A 118 12.63 -2.30 0.92
CA GLY A 118 12.81 -3.61 0.27
C GLY A 118 11.98 -3.81 -1.01
N ASP A 119 11.22 -2.81 -1.47
CA ASP A 119 10.53 -2.84 -2.76
C ASP A 119 11.46 -2.39 -3.90
N ILE A 120 11.93 -3.36 -4.69
CA ILE A 120 12.86 -3.10 -5.79
C ILE A 120 12.22 -2.23 -6.88
N ARG A 121 10.95 -2.49 -7.22
CA ARG A 121 10.25 -1.79 -8.31
C ARG A 121 10.08 -0.32 -7.96
N ALA A 122 9.62 -0.04 -6.74
CA ALA A 122 9.51 1.32 -6.25
C ALA A 122 10.88 2.03 -6.27
N ALA A 123 11.94 1.38 -5.78
CA ALA A 123 13.28 1.95 -5.79
C ALA A 123 13.77 2.27 -7.21
N LEU A 124 13.53 1.38 -8.18
CA LEU A 124 13.90 1.59 -9.58
C LEU A 124 13.09 2.72 -10.23
N HIS A 125 11.81 2.86 -9.91
CA HIS A 125 10.96 3.94 -10.43
C HIS A 125 11.42 5.31 -9.91
N VAL A 126 11.82 5.39 -8.65
CA VAL A 126 12.39 6.64 -8.12
C VAL A 126 13.73 6.93 -8.79
N LEU A 127 14.58 5.91 -8.97
CA LEU A 127 15.85 6.09 -9.66
C LEU A 127 15.66 6.56 -11.11
N SER A 128 14.69 6.01 -11.85
CA SER A 128 14.37 6.45 -13.21
C SER A 128 13.79 7.86 -13.25
N PHE A 129 12.95 8.22 -12.28
CA PHE A 129 12.44 9.58 -12.13
C PHE A 129 13.57 10.59 -11.86
N LEU A 130 14.50 10.25 -10.97
CA LEU A 130 15.68 11.08 -10.69
C LEU A 130 16.55 11.26 -11.93
N LYS A 131 16.73 10.21 -12.75
CA LYS A 131 17.42 10.30 -14.04
C LYS A 131 16.71 11.24 -15.02
N ALA A 132 15.39 11.18 -15.08
CA ALA A 132 14.62 12.04 -15.98
C ALA A 132 14.71 13.53 -15.59
N ARG A 133 14.81 13.82 -14.28
CA ARG A 133 14.87 15.18 -13.74
C ARG A 133 16.29 15.76 -13.71
N ALA A 134 17.30 14.95 -13.41
CA ALA A 134 18.68 15.39 -13.26
C ALA A 134 19.46 15.22 -14.58
N LYS A 135 20.07 16.31 -15.07
CA LYS A 135 20.93 16.26 -16.27
C LYS A 135 22.30 15.62 -16.03
N ALA A 136 22.78 15.49 -14.78
CA ALA A 136 24.10 14.90 -14.50
C ALA A 136 24.37 14.41 -13.07
N GLN A 137 23.76 15.00 -12.03
CA GLN A 137 24.04 14.68 -10.63
C GLN A 137 22.76 14.63 -9.80
N VAL A 138 22.66 13.64 -8.91
CA VAL A 138 21.52 13.44 -8.00
C VAL A 138 21.98 13.66 -6.58
N ASN A 139 21.33 14.60 -5.89
CA ASN A 139 21.61 14.93 -4.49
C ASN A 139 20.62 14.24 -3.54
N ILE A 140 20.93 14.29 -2.24
CA ILE A 140 20.04 13.69 -1.22
C ILE A 140 18.71 14.44 -1.11
N GLU A 141 18.73 15.75 -1.33
CA GLU A 141 17.54 16.60 -1.38
C GLU A 141 16.58 16.19 -2.50
N ASP A 142 17.08 15.69 -3.63
CA ASP A 142 16.22 15.19 -4.71
C ASP A 142 15.48 13.92 -4.29
N VAL A 143 16.11 13.09 -3.44
CA VAL A 143 15.47 11.90 -2.85
C VAL A 143 14.45 12.31 -1.80
N GLU A 144 14.65 13.38 -1.03
CA GLU A 144 13.67 13.86 -0.05
C GLU A 144 12.48 14.55 -0.74
N ASN A 145 12.75 15.35 -1.77
CA ASN A 145 11.74 16.10 -2.52
C ASN A 145 10.97 15.25 -3.54
N ALA A 146 11.49 14.08 -3.93
CA ALA A 146 10.74 13.16 -4.79
C ALA A 146 9.52 12.64 -4.01
N SER A 147 8.32 13.10 -4.35
CA SER A 147 7.06 12.55 -3.82
C SER A 147 6.72 11.16 -4.38
N ILE A 148 7.57 10.64 -5.28
CA ILE A 148 7.39 9.38 -6.00
C ILE A 148 8.14 8.28 -5.24
N GLY A 149 7.50 7.11 -5.07
CA GLY A 149 8.10 5.94 -4.42
C GLY A 149 8.12 5.91 -2.90
N THR A 150 7.42 6.82 -2.23
CA THR A 150 6.78 6.47 -0.95
C THR A 150 5.67 5.48 -1.27
N LYS A 151 5.99 4.19 -1.26
CA LYS A 151 4.99 3.12 -1.17
C LYS A 151 4.16 3.43 0.07
N ASP A 152 2.89 3.80 -0.11
CA ASP A 152 1.92 4.19 0.92
C ASP A 152 2.59 4.44 2.26
N ASN A 153 3.39 5.53 2.31
CA ASN A 153 3.93 5.98 3.56
C ASN A 153 2.76 6.71 4.21
N ALA A 154 1.77 5.94 4.63
CA ALA A 154 1.09 6.23 5.85
C ALA A 154 2.22 6.45 6.85
N LYS A 155 2.64 7.72 7.04
CA LYS A 155 2.78 8.21 8.41
C LYS A 155 1.54 7.64 9.05
N SER A 156 1.69 6.57 9.84
CA SER A 156 0.54 5.73 10.13
C SER A 156 -0.55 6.65 10.63
N ILE A 157 -1.82 6.37 10.35
CA ILE A 157 -2.92 7.20 10.83
C ILE A 157 -2.70 7.64 12.30
N MET A 158 -2.06 6.78 13.10
CA MET A 158 -1.53 7.06 14.44
C MET A 158 -0.46 8.17 14.50
N GLN A 159 0.58 8.17 13.67
CA GLN A 159 1.56 9.27 13.61
C GLN A 159 0.92 10.60 13.17
N ALA A 160 -0.03 10.56 12.22
CA ALA A 160 -0.78 11.74 11.84
C ALA A 160 -1.67 12.23 12.99
N LEU A 161 -2.33 11.33 13.69
CA LEU A 161 -3.14 11.61 14.88
C LEU A 161 -2.28 12.13 16.05
N GLN A 162 -1.08 11.58 16.26
CA GLN A 162 -0.12 12.08 17.23
C GLN A 162 0.33 13.51 16.89
N ALA A 163 0.61 13.79 15.63
CA ALA A 163 0.91 15.16 15.18
C ALA A 163 -0.29 16.11 15.37
N LEU A 164 -1.53 15.62 15.23
CA LEU A 164 -2.74 16.42 15.49
C LEU A 164 -2.91 16.81 16.96
N PHE A 165 -2.44 15.99 17.89
CA PHE A 165 -2.58 16.28 19.33
C PHE A 165 -1.34 16.91 19.97
N THR A 166 -0.23 17.01 19.24
CA THR A 166 1.02 17.59 19.74
C THR A 166 1.30 18.94 19.09
N VAL A 167 1.53 19.97 19.91
CA VAL A 167 1.99 21.26 19.41
C VAL A 167 3.45 21.11 18.95
N THR A 168 3.69 21.35 17.67
CA THR A 168 5.05 21.54 17.14
C THR A 168 5.21 23.02 16.85
N ASP A 169 6.24 23.68 17.39
CA ASP A 169 6.48 25.13 17.24
C ASP A 169 6.93 25.54 15.80
N THR A 170 6.62 24.72 14.80
CA THR A 170 6.93 24.94 13.39
C THR A 170 5.69 25.33 12.61
N ASP A 171 5.86 26.18 11.59
CA ASP A 171 4.86 26.77 10.68
C ASP A 171 3.43 26.19 10.75
N PRO A 172 2.39 27.04 10.89
CA PRO A 172 0.98 26.58 10.92
C PRO A 172 0.55 25.81 9.66
N ASN A 173 1.29 25.94 8.55
CA ASN A 173 1.04 25.19 7.31
C ASN A 173 1.64 23.77 7.31
N ALA A 174 2.53 23.44 8.26
CA ALA A 174 3.17 22.12 8.35
C ALA A 174 2.16 21.03 8.76
N ILE A 175 1.21 21.36 9.64
CA ILE A 175 0.16 20.41 10.05
C ILE A 175 -0.80 20.13 8.88
N LEU A 176 -1.16 21.15 8.09
CA LEU A 176 -2.00 20.98 6.90
C LEU A 176 -1.35 20.05 5.88
N LYS A 177 -0.04 20.20 5.62
CA LYS A 177 0.72 19.28 4.77
C LYS A 177 0.73 17.85 5.32
N THR A 178 0.80 17.70 6.64
CA THR A 178 0.79 16.37 7.29
C THR A 178 -0.58 15.71 7.21
N ILE A 179 -1.66 16.47 7.41
CA ILE A 179 -3.04 16.01 7.25
C ILE A 179 -3.31 15.61 5.79
N GLN A 180 -2.93 16.46 4.84
CA GLN A 180 -3.06 16.18 3.41
C GLN A 180 -2.24 14.98 2.96
N ALA A 181 -1.04 14.80 3.52
CA ALA A 181 -0.21 13.63 3.24
C ALA A 181 -0.78 12.33 3.83
N ALA A 182 -1.60 12.40 4.89
CA ALA A 182 -2.25 11.22 5.46
C ALA A 182 -3.41 10.72 4.58
N GLY A 183 -4.16 11.62 3.93
CA GLY A 183 -5.21 11.30 2.94
C GLY A 183 -6.47 10.60 3.47
N GLU A 184 -6.40 9.94 4.63
CA GLU A 184 -7.51 9.24 5.29
C GLU A 184 -8.22 10.13 6.32
N TYR A 185 -8.96 11.15 5.86
CA TYR A 185 -9.58 12.13 6.76
C TYR A 185 -10.66 11.54 7.69
N ASP A 186 -11.42 10.55 7.23
CA ASP A 186 -12.48 9.92 8.04
C ASP A 186 -11.90 9.24 9.28
N ARG A 187 -10.82 8.47 9.10
CA ARG A 187 -10.14 7.82 10.22
C ARG A 187 -9.46 8.81 11.17
N LEU A 188 -9.00 9.95 10.66
CA LEU A 188 -8.48 11.03 11.52
C LEU A 188 -9.60 11.64 12.37
N ILE A 189 -10.78 11.82 11.80
CA ILE A 189 -11.97 12.32 12.49
C ILE A 189 -12.44 11.33 13.55
N ASP A 190 -12.51 10.04 13.25
CA ASP A 190 -12.83 8.99 14.22
C ASP A 190 -11.80 8.98 15.36
N GLY A 191 -10.51 9.07 15.02
CA GLY A 191 -9.44 9.19 16.02
C GLY A 191 -9.55 10.44 16.88
N ILE A 192 -10.00 11.58 16.32
CA ILE A 192 -10.27 12.79 17.10
C ILE A 192 -11.46 12.57 18.02
N PHE A 193 -12.55 11.98 17.53
CA PHE A 193 -13.77 11.72 18.29
C PHE A 193 -13.54 10.76 19.47
N GLU A 194 -12.66 9.77 19.33
CA GLU A 194 -12.33 8.87 20.43
C GLU A 194 -11.46 9.53 21.51
N ASN A 195 -10.66 10.56 21.16
CA ASN A 195 -9.63 11.10 22.03
C ASN A 195 -9.87 12.56 22.49
N TYR A 196 -10.82 13.29 21.93
CA TYR A 196 -10.99 14.73 22.25
C TYR A 196 -11.29 15.00 23.73
N LEU A 197 -11.92 14.06 24.43
CA LEU A 197 -12.20 14.15 25.88
C LEU A 197 -11.00 13.79 26.76
N THR A 198 -10.07 12.97 26.27
CA THR A 198 -8.94 12.46 27.06
C THR A 198 -7.71 13.35 26.98
N VAL A 199 -7.56 14.10 25.88
CA VAL A 199 -6.38 14.93 25.57
C VAL A 199 -6.30 16.18 26.44
N ARG A 200 -7.43 16.80 26.79
CA ARG A 200 -7.49 17.95 27.69
C ARG A 200 -8.49 17.70 28.80
N SER A 201 -7.99 17.37 29.98
CA SER A 201 -8.78 17.24 31.22
C SER A 201 -9.21 18.59 31.83
N ASP A 202 -8.91 19.71 31.16
CA ASP A 202 -9.31 21.04 31.63
C ASP A 202 -10.83 21.14 31.62
N SER A 203 -11.40 21.55 32.75
CA SER A 203 -12.82 21.52 33.11
C SER A 203 -13.75 22.45 32.29
N ARG A 204 -13.46 22.66 31.00
CA ARG A 204 -14.22 23.54 30.11
C ARG A 204 -14.87 22.71 29.02
N LEU A 205 -16.13 22.32 29.25
CA LEU A 205 -17.06 21.76 28.27
C LEU A 205 -17.11 22.58 26.95
N LEU A 206 -16.67 23.84 26.98
CA LEU A 206 -16.54 24.71 25.82
C LEU A 206 -15.61 24.16 24.73
N ILE A 207 -14.45 23.59 25.09
CA ILE A 207 -13.49 23.03 24.12
C ILE A 207 -14.07 21.80 23.44
N ALA A 208 -14.74 20.94 24.22
CA ALA A 208 -15.46 19.77 23.71
C ALA A 208 -16.62 20.19 22.79
N SER A 209 -17.40 21.20 23.18
CA SER A 209 -18.51 21.74 22.38
C SER A 209 -18.04 22.35 21.05
N GLU A 210 -16.93 23.10 21.08
CA GLU A 210 -16.34 23.68 19.87
C GLU A 210 -15.80 22.60 18.94
N THR A 211 -15.07 21.62 19.48
CA THR A 211 -14.59 20.45 18.72
C THR A 211 -15.76 19.72 18.06
N MET A 212 -16.81 19.43 18.81
CA MET A 212 -18.00 18.72 18.29
C MET A 212 -18.71 19.51 17.18
N SER A 213 -18.68 20.85 17.25
CA SER A 213 -19.23 21.70 16.19
C SER A 213 -18.46 21.56 14.87
N TRP A 214 -17.14 21.42 14.94
CA TRP A 214 -16.29 21.16 13.77
C TRP A 214 -16.44 19.74 13.23
N LEU A 215 -16.57 18.74 14.10
CA LEU A 215 -16.85 17.35 13.68
C LEU A 215 -18.22 17.24 12.97
N ARG A 216 -19.24 17.92 13.49
CA ARG A 216 -20.56 18.00 12.83
C ARG A 216 -20.48 18.66 11.46
N LEU A 217 -19.69 19.73 11.33
CA LEU A 217 -19.50 20.40 10.05
C LEU A 217 -18.79 19.48 9.05
N TYR A 218 -17.75 18.75 9.49
CA TYR A 218 -17.07 17.75 8.67
C TYR A 218 -18.06 16.70 8.14
N ASP A 219 -18.87 16.10 9.01
CA ASP A 219 -19.84 15.07 8.62
C ASP A 219 -20.89 15.61 7.63
N THR A 220 -21.38 16.83 7.86
CA THR A 220 -22.34 17.49 6.94
C THR A 220 -21.74 17.67 5.55
N ILE A 221 -20.50 18.16 5.48
CA ILE A 221 -19.79 18.38 4.21
C ILE A 221 -19.50 17.05 3.54
N ASN A 222 -18.96 16.07 4.27
CA ASN A 222 -18.58 14.77 3.73
C ASN A 222 -19.81 13.99 3.21
N SER A 223 -20.90 13.97 3.99
CA SER A 223 -22.18 13.39 3.57
C SER A 223 -22.72 14.04 2.31
N TRP A 224 -22.60 15.38 2.18
CA TRP A 224 -23.05 16.06 0.97
C TRP A 224 -22.18 15.72 -0.25
N ILE A 225 -20.84 15.68 -0.08
CA ILE A 225 -19.87 15.30 -1.12
C ILE A 225 -20.18 13.89 -1.61
N LEU A 226 -20.36 12.92 -0.71
CA LEU A 226 -20.61 11.52 -1.06
C LEU A 226 -21.97 11.36 -1.76
N ARG A 227 -23.00 12.11 -1.37
CA ARG A 227 -24.32 12.06 -2.01
C ARG A 227 -24.35 12.66 -3.41
N HIS A 228 -23.67 13.79 -3.61
CA HIS A 228 -23.72 14.54 -4.87
C HIS A 228 -22.52 14.27 -5.79
N GLN A 229 -21.53 13.51 -5.33
CA GLN A 229 -20.26 13.23 -6.02
C GLN A 229 -19.52 14.50 -6.47
N ASN A 230 -19.72 15.62 -5.75
CA ASN A 230 -19.06 16.88 -6.04
C ASN A 230 -17.86 17.08 -5.11
N TYR A 231 -16.67 16.77 -5.62
CA TYR A 231 -15.42 16.82 -4.87
C TYR A 231 -14.78 18.22 -4.81
N SER A 232 -15.43 19.26 -5.34
CA SER A 232 -14.92 20.64 -5.25
C SER A 232 -14.78 21.10 -3.79
N LEU A 233 -15.65 20.61 -2.91
CA LEU A 233 -15.64 20.90 -1.47
C LEU A 233 -14.69 20.00 -0.67
N TYR A 234 -14.03 19.02 -1.31
CA TYR A 234 -13.12 18.09 -0.63
C TYR A 234 -11.92 18.81 0.00
N SER A 235 -11.53 19.97 -0.55
CA SER A 235 -10.50 20.86 0.01
C SER A 235 -10.83 21.41 1.40
N MET A 236 -12.11 21.42 1.80
CA MET A 236 -12.56 21.89 3.12
C MET A 236 -12.35 20.86 4.24
N LEU A 237 -12.34 19.56 3.92
CA LEU A 237 -12.16 18.48 4.89
C LEU A 237 -10.86 18.59 5.71
N PRO A 238 -9.66 18.79 5.11
CA PRO A 238 -8.43 18.97 5.89
C PRO A 238 -8.43 20.25 6.73
N ILE A 239 -9.21 21.27 6.36
CA ILE A 239 -9.33 22.52 7.13
C ILE A 239 -10.09 22.26 8.43
N CYS A 240 -11.18 21.47 8.39
CA CYS A 240 -11.91 21.07 9.59
C CYS A 240 -10.99 20.32 10.57
N VAL A 241 -10.19 19.37 10.07
CA VAL A 241 -9.23 18.62 10.89
C VAL A 241 -8.14 19.54 11.47
N ALA A 242 -7.63 20.49 10.69
CA ALA A 242 -6.64 21.46 11.17
C ALA A 242 -7.18 22.42 12.24
N ARG A 243 -8.48 22.78 12.17
CA ARG A 243 -9.13 23.55 13.24
C ARG A 243 -9.22 22.72 14.53
N CYS A 244 -9.55 21.42 14.44
CA CYS A 244 -9.51 20.54 15.61
C CYS A 244 -8.11 20.48 16.25
N HIS A 245 -7.04 20.44 15.44
CA HIS A 245 -5.66 20.56 15.97
C HIS A 245 -5.46 21.86 16.76
N SER A 246 -5.87 23.01 16.23
CA SER A 246 -5.69 24.29 16.93
C SER A 246 -6.40 24.37 18.29
N ILE A 247 -7.47 23.59 18.47
CA ILE A 247 -8.28 23.55 19.68
C ILE A 247 -7.73 22.53 20.69
N LEU A 248 -7.31 21.35 20.20
CA LEU A 248 -6.98 20.18 21.02
C LEU A 248 -5.48 19.99 21.26
N ALA A 249 -4.61 20.59 20.46
CA ALA A 249 -3.17 20.34 20.55
C ALA A 249 -2.60 20.79 21.90
N THR A 250 -1.79 19.93 22.50
CA THR A 250 -1.08 20.20 23.75
C THR A 250 0.41 19.95 23.61
N ARG A 251 1.22 20.52 24.51
CA ARG A 251 2.68 20.31 24.52
C ARG A 251 3.10 18.98 25.14
N GLN A 252 2.19 18.28 25.82
CA GLN A 252 2.48 17.00 26.44
C GLN A 252 2.08 15.84 25.50
N PRO A 253 2.88 14.78 25.42
CA PRO A 253 2.54 13.62 24.61
C PRO A 253 1.35 12.88 25.23
N VAL A 254 0.23 12.85 24.50
CA VAL A 254 -0.98 12.15 24.93
C VAL A 254 -0.95 10.70 24.47
N LYS A 255 -1.33 9.77 25.35
CA LYS A 255 -1.58 8.37 24.97
C LYS A 255 -2.90 8.29 24.22
N LEU A 256 -2.81 8.12 22.91
CA LEU A 256 -3.98 8.02 22.03
C LEU A 256 -4.51 6.60 21.97
N ARG A 257 -5.84 6.48 21.95
CA ARG A 257 -6.55 5.26 21.61
C ARG A 257 -6.82 5.23 20.11
N PHE A 258 -6.66 4.05 19.52
CA PHE A 258 -6.99 3.84 18.12
C PHE A 258 -8.51 3.67 17.98
N PRO A 259 -9.15 4.28 16.96
CA PRO A 259 -10.54 3.99 16.60
C PRO A 259 -10.69 2.57 16.02
#